data_AF-A0A5K4ESP3-F1
#
_entry.id   AF-A0A5K4ESP3-F1
#
_cell.length_a   1.000
_cell.length_b   1.000
_cell.length_c   1.000
_cell.angle_alpha   90.00
_cell.angle_beta   90.00
_cell.angle_gamma   90.00
#
_symmetry.space_group_name_H-M   'P 1'
#
loop_
_entity.id
_entity.type
_entity.pdbx_description
1 polymer ?
#
loop_
_entity_poly.entity_id
_entity_poly.type
_entity_poly.pdbx_seq_one_letter_code
_entity_poly.pdbx_strand_id
1 'polypeptide(L)'
;MQRLHLEDAVPPPEVVISGLKACKRLNDIALAIRFVESVKFKCKVAKGAWEWMKQEIEPTMKQLGLPTLEELGYDTPELAVIDYDD
;
A
#
# COMPACT_ATOMS: atom_id res chain seq x y z
N MET A 1 -2.38 8.46 7.81
CA MET A 1 -2.58 7.90 6.44
C MET A 1 -3.47 8.79 5.58
N GLN A 2 -4.66 9.19 6.04
CA GLN A 2 -5.63 9.95 5.22
C GLN A 2 -5.06 11.22 4.57
N ARG A 3 -4.32 12.07 5.30
CA ARG A 3 -3.70 13.27 4.73
C ARG A 3 -2.76 12.98 3.57
N LEU A 4 -1.93 11.94 3.69
CA LEU A 4 -1.03 11.50 2.64
C LEU A 4 -1.78 11.01 1.39
N HIS A 5 -3.00 10.48 1.58
CA HIS A 5 -3.83 10.04 0.47
C HIS A 5 -4.46 11.21 -0.30
N LEU A 6 -4.69 12.35 0.36
CA LEU A 6 -5.27 13.54 -0.28
C LEU A 6 -4.28 14.32 -1.15
N GLU A 7 -2.98 14.14 -0.94
CA GLU A 7 -1.95 14.80 -1.77
C GLU A 7 -1.93 14.21 -3.19
N ASP A 8 -1.71 15.03 -4.22
CA ASP A 8 -1.57 14.58 -5.61
C ASP A 8 -0.15 14.05 -5.90
N ALA A 9 0.23 13.03 -5.15
CA ALA A 9 1.53 12.37 -5.28
C ALA A 9 1.48 10.92 -4.82
N VAL A 10 2.32 10.10 -5.46
CA VAL A 10 2.71 8.79 -4.93
C VAL A 10 3.70 9.04 -3.78
N PRO A 11 3.45 8.51 -2.58
CA PRO A 11 4.36 8.71 -1.46
C PRO A 11 5.70 8.01 -1.74
N PRO A 12 6.83 8.61 -1.32
CA PRO A 12 8.13 7.97 -1.51
C PRO A 12 8.29 6.74 -0.58
N PRO A 13 9.13 5.75 -0.95
CA PRO A 13 9.25 4.48 -0.22
C PRO A 13 9.59 4.65 1.27
N GLU A 14 10.40 5.63 1.62
CA GLU A 14 10.82 5.89 3.01
C GLU A 14 9.63 6.28 3.89
N VAL A 15 8.66 7.01 3.33
CA VAL A 15 7.41 7.37 4.00
C VAL A 15 6.54 6.13 4.18
N VAL A 16 6.44 5.28 3.16
CA VAL A 16 5.67 4.03 3.23
C VAL A 16 6.27 3.09 4.29
N ILE A 17 7.58 2.88 4.28
CA ILE A 17 8.34 2.09 5.27
C ILE A 17 8.11 2.61 6.68
N SER A 18 8.16 3.93 6.87
CA SER A 18 7.90 4.57 8.16
C SER A 18 6.47 4.34 8.64
N GLY A 19 5.50 4.38 7.72
CA GLY A 19 4.11 4.03 7.96
C GLY A 19 3.93 2.58 8.38
N LEU A 20 4.57 1.63 7.70
CA LEU A 20 4.52 0.19 8.04
C LEU A 20 5.13 -0.09 9.42
N LYS A 21 6.28 0.52 9.73
CA LYS A 21 6.90 0.44 11.06
C LYS A 21 5.98 1.04 12.14
N ALA A 22 5.27 2.13 11.85
CA ALA A 22 4.30 2.71 12.76
C ALA A 22 3.12 1.77 13.03
N CYS A 23 2.58 1.12 11.99
CA CYS A 23 1.52 0.12 12.12
C CYS A 23 1.97 -1.06 13.00
N LYS A 24 3.22 -1.53 12.84
CA LYS A 24 3.78 -2.58 13.71
C LYS A 24 3.88 -2.15 15.17
N ARG A 25 4.30 -0.91 15.46
CA ARG A 25 4.35 -0.40 16.85
C ARG A 25 2.97 -0.36 17.51
N LEU A 26 1.92 -0.14 16.72
CA LEU A 26 0.53 -0.14 17.18
C LEU A 26 -0.11 -1.54 17.15
N ASN A 27 0.61 -2.58 16.71
CA ASN A 27 0.10 -3.92 16.47
C ASN A 27 -1.12 -3.98 15.54
N ASP A 28 -1.23 -3.05 14.60
CA ASP A 28 -2.35 -2.96 13.65
C ASP A 28 -1.93 -3.47 12.27
N ILE A 29 -2.17 -4.77 12.03
CA ILE A 29 -1.87 -5.40 10.75
C ILE A 29 -2.88 -5.02 9.65
N ALA A 30 -4.15 -4.83 10.02
CA ALA A 30 -5.20 -4.49 9.07
C ALA A 30 -4.95 -3.11 8.44
N LEU A 31 -4.53 -2.14 9.25
CA LEU A 31 -4.14 -0.82 8.77
C LEU A 31 -2.90 -0.86 7.89
N ALA A 32 -1.91 -1.72 8.20
CA ALA A 32 -0.74 -1.90 7.36
C ALA A 32 -1.12 -2.40 5.96
N ILE A 33 -1.97 -3.44 5.89
CA ILE A 33 -2.48 -4.01 4.63
C ILE A 33 -3.25 -2.96 3.84
N ARG A 34 -4.22 -2.28 4.49
CA ARG A 34 -5.04 -1.26 3.85
C ARG A 34 -4.22 -0.08 3.33
N PHE A 35 -3.13 0.24 4.02
CA PHE A 35 -2.21 1.27 3.56
C PHE A 35 -1.45 0.84 2.31
N VAL A 36 -0.96 -0.40 2.23
CA VAL A 36 -0.31 -0.93 1.02
C VAL A 36 -1.27 -0.95 -0.17
N GLU A 37 -2.54 -1.35 0.03
CA GLU A 37 -3.58 -1.25 -1.00
C GLU A 37 -3.77 0.18 -1.50
N SER A 38 -3.83 1.14 -0.57
CA SER A 38 -3.98 2.56 -0.90
C SER A 38 -2.79 3.11 -1.70
N VAL A 39 -1.58 2.65 -1.39
CA VAL A 39 -0.36 3.02 -2.14
C VAL A 39 -0.40 2.40 -3.54
N LYS A 40 -0.78 1.11 -3.67
CA LYS A 40 -0.98 0.45 -4.97
C LYS A 40 -1.98 1.20 -5.85
N PHE A 41 -3.09 1.65 -5.27
CA PHE A 41 -4.10 2.43 -5.98
C PHE A 41 -3.52 3.75 -6.52
N LYS A 42 -2.75 4.49 -5.70
CA LYS A 42 -2.07 5.71 -6.15
C LYS A 42 -1.02 5.46 -7.23
N CYS A 43 -0.32 4.33 -7.20
CA CYS A 43 0.65 3.97 -8.22
C CYS A 43 0.02 3.69 -9.60
N LYS A 44 -1.32 3.55 -9.73
CA LYS A 44 -1.98 3.33 -11.02
C LYS A 44 -1.72 4.44 -12.05
N VAL A 45 -1.46 5.67 -11.60
CA VAL A 45 -1.24 6.84 -12.47
C VAL A 45 0.01 6.69 -13.33
N ALA A 46 1.04 5.98 -12.85
CA ALA A 46 2.32 5.81 -13.54
C ALA A 46 2.64 4.32 -13.74
N LYS A 47 2.78 3.91 -15.01
CA LYS A 47 3.16 2.54 -15.36
C LYS A 47 4.51 2.18 -14.73
N GLY A 48 4.60 1.03 -14.05
CA GLY A 48 5.84 0.57 -13.41
C GLY A 48 6.08 1.11 -11.99
N ALA A 49 5.29 2.08 -11.52
CA ALA A 49 5.50 2.68 -10.19
C ALA A 49 5.18 1.71 -9.06
N TRP A 50 4.21 0.81 -9.25
CA TRP A 50 3.87 -0.20 -8.25
C TRP A 50 4.97 -1.26 -8.12
N GLU A 51 5.52 -1.71 -9.25
CA GLU A 51 6.59 -2.71 -9.30
C GLU A 51 7.85 -2.20 -8.60
N TRP A 52 8.22 -0.95 -8.87
CA TRP A 52 9.32 -0.28 -8.17
C TRP A 52 9.04 -0.14 -6.67
N MET A 53 7.86 0.37 -6.30
CA MET A 53 7.48 0.53 -4.89
C MET A 53 7.51 -0.80 -4.14
N LYS A 54 7.00 -1.88 -4.76
CA LYS A 54 6.98 -3.22 -4.21
C LYS A 54 8.40 -3.71 -3.90
N GLN A 55 9.34 -3.53 -4.83
CA GLN A 55 10.75 -3.89 -4.63
C GLN A 55 11.38 -3.14 -3.44
N GLU A 56 11.10 -1.86 -3.29
CA GLU A 56 11.66 -1.04 -2.22
C GLU A 56 11.08 -1.39 -0.83
N ILE A 57 9.78 -1.71 -0.74
CA ILE A 57 9.13 -2.00 0.54
C ILE A 57 9.25 -3.47 0.97
N GLU A 58 9.49 -4.41 0.04
CA GLU A 58 9.50 -5.85 0.28
C GLU A 58 10.47 -6.28 1.41
N PRO A 59 11.71 -5.77 1.51
CA PRO A 59 12.60 -6.10 2.63
C PRO A 59 12.00 -5.73 3.99
N THR A 60 11.33 -4.58 4.08
CA THR A 60 10.67 -4.13 5.31
C THR A 60 9.45 -4.99 5.61
N MET A 61 8.64 -5.34 4.61
CA MET A 61 7.48 -6.21 4.81
C MET A 61 7.90 -7.58 5.36
N LYS A 62 8.96 -8.19 4.80
CA LYS A 62 9.54 -9.44 5.30
C LYS A 62 10.05 -9.31 6.73
N GLN A 63 10.76 -8.24 7.04
CA GLN A 63 11.25 -7.98 8.41
C GLN A 63 10.10 -7.87 9.43
N LEU A 64 9.00 -7.22 9.05
CA LEU A 64 7.85 -7.01 9.94
C LEU A 64 6.91 -8.22 10.02
N GLY A 65 7.10 -9.23 9.16
CA GLY A 65 6.24 -10.39 9.01
C GLY A 65 4.87 -10.05 8.40
N LEU A 66 4.82 -9.06 7.51
CA LEU A 66 3.58 -8.66 6.84
C LEU A 66 3.37 -9.53 5.59
N PRO A 67 2.17 -10.12 5.42
CA PRO A 67 1.82 -10.81 4.19
C PRO A 67 1.71 -9.81 3.02
N THR A 68 1.96 -10.29 1.82
CA THR A 68 1.73 -9.55 0.58
C THR A 68 0.24 -9.53 0.23
N LEU A 69 -0.17 -8.58 -0.61
CA LEU A 69 -1.56 -8.50 -1.07
C LEU A 69 -1.95 -9.74 -1.88
N GLU A 70 -1.00 -10.29 -2.64
CA GLU A 70 -1.23 -11.50 -3.43
C GLU A 70 -1.43 -12.75 -2.56
N GLU A 71 -0.65 -12.90 -1.48
CA GLU A 71 -0.83 -13.99 -0.51
C GLU A 71 -2.19 -13.93 0.20
N LEU A 72 -2.75 -12.74 0.37
CA LEU A 72 -4.06 -12.53 0.97
C LEU A 72 -5.23 -12.61 -0.02
N GLY A 73 -4.96 -12.61 -1.33
CA GLY A 73 -6.01 -12.48 -2.35
C GLY A 73 -6.64 -11.07 -2.43
N TYR A 74 -5.96 -10.05 -1.90
CA TYR A 74 -6.39 -8.63 -1.96
C TYR A 74 -5.70 -7.87 -3.09
N ASP A 75 -5.26 -8.57 -4.13
CA ASP A 75 -4.68 -7.95 -5.31
C ASP A 75 -5.75 -7.19 -6.11
N THR A 76 -6.97 -7.72 -6.11
CA THR A 76 -8.17 -7.18 -6.75
C THR A 76 -9.23 -6.89 -5.69
N PRO A 77 -9.88 -5.72 -5.71
CA PRO A 77 -10.91 -5.40 -4.72
C PRO A 77 -12.15 -6.27 -4.92
N GLU A 78 -12.59 -6.94 -3.86
CA GLU A 78 -13.76 -7.84 -3.88
C GLU A 78 -15.09 -7.10 -4.08
N LEU A 79 -15.20 -5.90 -3.50
CA LEU A 79 -16.43 -5.10 -3.41
C LEU A 79 -16.25 -3.70 -3.98
N ALA A 80 -15.36 -3.52 -4.96
CA ALA A 80 -15.26 -2.24 -5.64
C ALA A 80 -16.57 -1.93 -6.36
N VAL A 81 -17.16 -0.78 -6.06
CA VAL A 81 -18.25 -0.24 -6.86
C VAL A 81 -17.64 0.14 -8.21
N ILE A 82 -18.30 -0.28 -9.28
CA ILE A 82 -17.91 0.13 -10.63
C ILE A 82 -18.19 1.62 -10.71
N ASP A 83 -17.14 2.41 -10.89
CA ASP A 83 -17.32 3.80 -11.28
C ASP A 83 -17.69 3.79 -12.77
N TYR A 84 -18.87 4.31 -13.10
CA TYR A 84 -19.34 4.35 -14.49
C TYR A 84 -18.73 5.54 -15.25
N ASP A 85 -18.08 6.46 -14.53
CA ASP A 85 -17.50 7.70 -15.08
C ASP A 85 -15.98 7.59 -15.35
N ASP A 86 -15.33 6.45 -15.02
CA ASP A 86 -13.92 6.12 -15.31
C ASP A 86 -13.70 5.48 -16.70
#